data_AF-A0A1B6BJ22-F1
#
_entry.id   AF-A0A1B6BJ22-F1
#
_cell.length_a   1.000
_cell.length_b   1.000
_cell.length_c   1.000
_cell.angle_alpha   90.00
_cell.angle_beta   90.00
_cell.angle_gamma   90.00
#
_symmetry.space_group_name_H-M   'P 1'
#
loop_
_entity.id
_entity.type
_entity.pdbx_description
1 polymer ?
#
loop_
_entity_poly.entity_id
_entity_poly.type
_entity_poly.pdbx_seq_one_letter_code
_entity_poly.pdbx_strand_id
1 'polypeptide(L)'
;MQINELSNNPKLVIGVKQTTKILTSGHAKVVFIAKDAEQHVVRRIIQLATEQEVEIIFVETMKELGRACNIDVGAATAVIEK
;
A
#
# COMPACT_ATOMS: atom_id res chain seq x y z
N MET A 1 10.30 1.39 7.56
CA MET A 1 10.37 2.23 6.34
C MET A 1 9.64 3.55 6.61
N GLN A 2 10.14 4.69 6.11
CA GLN A 2 9.41 5.96 6.13
C GLN A 2 8.65 6.15 4.82
N ILE A 3 7.46 6.74 4.90
CA ILE A 3 6.58 6.97 3.75
C ILE A 3 7.21 7.93 2.72
N ASN A 4 8.08 8.85 3.17
CA ASN A 4 8.64 9.93 2.36
C ASN A 4 9.50 9.49 1.16
N GLU A 5 9.93 8.23 1.09
CA GLU A 5 10.80 7.73 0.00
C GLU A 5 10.06 6.84 -1.01
N LEU A 6 8.73 6.74 -0.95
CA LEU A 6 7.97 5.87 -1.85
C LEU A 6 8.09 6.26 -3.32
N SER A 7 8.08 7.57 -3.62
CA SER A 7 8.07 8.14 -4.96
C SER A 7 9.22 7.71 -5.88
N ASN A 8 10.38 7.35 -5.31
CA ASN A 8 11.56 6.96 -6.08
C ASN A 8 11.64 5.44 -6.36
N ASN A 9 10.64 4.66 -5.95
CA ASN A 9 10.69 3.22 -6.09
C ASN A 9 9.97 2.78 -7.39
N PRO A 10 10.69 2.26 -8.41
CA PRO A 10 10.07 1.86 -9.69
C PRO A 10 9.14 0.65 -9.55
N LYS A 11 9.24 -0.09 -8.44
CA LYS A 11 8.37 -1.21 -8.08
C LYS A 11 7.19 -0.79 -7.18
N LEU A 12 7.01 0.51 -6.96
CA LEU A 12 5.86 1.03 -6.25
C LEU A 12 4.62 0.88 -7.13
N VAL A 13 3.59 0.28 -6.56
CA VAL A 13 2.29 0.12 -7.21
C VAL A 13 1.20 0.61 -6.28
N ILE A 14 0.37 1.53 -6.81
CA ILE A 14 -0.63 2.25 -6.04
C ILE A 14 -2.02 1.75 -6.42
N GLY A 15 -2.88 1.59 -5.42
CA GLY A 15 -4.27 1.24 -5.63
C GLY A 15 -4.61 -0.19 -5.25
N VAL A 16 -5.80 -0.34 -4.69
CA VAL A 16 -6.33 -1.54 -4.05
C VAL A 16 -6.25 -2.78 -4.93
N LYS A 17 -6.72 -2.69 -6.18
CA LYS A 17 -6.75 -3.83 -7.10
C LYS A 17 -5.34 -4.36 -7.39
N GLN A 18 -4.38 -3.45 -7.57
CA GLN A 18 -3.01 -3.82 -7.87
C GLN A 18 -2.29 -4.33 -6.62
N THR A 19 -2.51 -3.68 -5.47
CA THR A 19 -2.04 -4.18 -4.17
C THR A 19 -2.49 -5.61 -3.91
N THR A 20 -3.78 -5.88 -4.14
CA THR A 20 -4.34 -7.23 -3.99
C THR A 20 -3.67 -8.21 -4.94
N LYS A 21 -3.45 -7.84 -6.20
CA LYS A 21 -2.80 -8.69 -7.20
C LYS A 21 -1.37 -9.07 -6.78
N ILE A 22 -0.57 -8.10 -6.35
CA ILE A 22 0.83 -8.32 -5.96
C ILE A 22 0.92 -9.16 -4.67
N LEU A 23 0.00 -8.91 -3.73
CA LEU A 23 -0.15 -9.74 -2.53
C LEU A 23 -0.50 -11.19 -2.87
N THR A 24 -1.48 -11.42 -3.76
CA THR A 24 -1.85 -12.77 -4.17
C THR A 24 -0.75 -13.48 -4.96
N SER A 25 0.10 -12.73 -5.66
CA SER A 25 1.25 -13.31 -6.36
C SER A 25 2.45 -13.57 -5.46
N GLY A 26 2.42 -13.19 -4.17
CA GLY A 26 3.53 -13.38 -3.23
C GLY A 26 4.76 -12.48 -3.49
N HIS A 27 4.65 -11.54 -4.43
CA HIS A 27 5.72 -10.60 -4.77
C HIS A 27 5.68 -9.31 -3.95
N ALA A 28 4.72 -9.16 -3.02
CA ALA A 28 4.66 -8.02 -2.12
C ALA A 28 5.84 -8.03 -1.14
N LYS A 29 6.52 -6.88 -1.02
CA LYS A 29 7.59 -6.64 -0.05
C LYS A 29 7.05 -5.90 1.17
N VAL A 30 6.36 -4.78 0.94
CA VAL A 30 5.78 -3.91 1.98
C VAL A 30 4.47 -3.32 1.45
N VAL A 31 3.45 -3.26 2.30
CA VAL A 31 2.15 -2.65 1.99
C VAL A 31 1.93 -1.44 2.88
N PHE A 32 1.52 -0.33 2.29
CA PHE A 32 1.14 0.90 2.95
C PHE A 32 -0.38 1.06 2.90
N ILE A 33 -0.99 1.37 4.05
CA ILE A 33 -2.44 1.46 4.20
C ILE A 33 -2.79 2.78 4.89
N ALA A 34 -3.64 3.59 4.27
CA ALA A 34 -4.13 4.80 4.90
C ALA A 34 -5.24 4.48 5.93
N LYS A 35 -5.20 5.10 7.10
CA LYS A 35 -6.16 4.86 8.20
C LYS A 35 -7.57 5.37 7.89
N ASP A 36 -7.67 6.42 7.07
CA ASP A 36 -8.92 7.00 6.56
C ASP A 36 -9.49 6.24 5.36
N ALA A 37 -8.79 5.21 4.85
CA ALA A 37 -9.33 4.36 3.79
C ALA A 37 -10.47 3.47 4.29
N GLU A 38 -11.41 3.14 3.38
CA GLU A 38 -12.54 2.28 3.69
C GLU A 38 -12.12 0.93 4.26
N GLN A 39 -12.56 0.64 5.49
CA GLN A 39 -12.24 -0.60 6.22
C GLN A 39 -12.56 -1.87 5.45
N HIS A 40 -13.67 -1.89 4.69
CA HIS A 40 -14.07 -3.03 3.85
C HIS A 40 -12.97 -3.39 2.83
N VAL A 41 -12.31 -2.37 2.29
CA VAL A 41 -11.30 -2.49 1.24
C VAL A 41 -9.97 -2.93 1.85
N VAL A 42 -9.54 -2.23 2.90
CA VAL A 42 -8.25 -2.48 3.54
C VAL A 42 -8.22 -3.77 4.35
N ARG A 43 -9.35 -4.22 4.91
CA ARG A 43 -9.43 -5.48 5.67
C ARG A 43 -8.95 -6.69 4.86
N ARG A 44 -9.34 -6.78 3.59
CA ARG A 44 -8.89 -7.85 2.70
C ARG A 44 -7.39 -7.79 2.45
N ILE A 45 -6.85 -6.58 2.29
CA ILE A 45 -5.43 -6.34 2.06
C ILE A 45 -4.61 -6.69 3.32
N ILE A 46 -5.06 -6.28 4.50
CA ILE A 46 -4.41 -6.60 5.78
C ILE A 46 -4.36 -8.11 5.98
N GLN A 47 -5.47 -8.81 5.73
CA GLN A 47 -5.53 -10.25 5.85
C GLN A 47 -4.53 -10.93 4.90
N LEU A 48 -4.56 -10.58 3.60
CA LEU A 48 -3.63 -11.13 2.62
C LEU A 48 -2.17 -10.84 2.96
N ALA A 49 -1.86 -9.62 3.39
CA ALA A 49 -0.51 -9.24 3.79
C ALA A 49 -0.05 -10.01 5.02
N THR A 50 -0.94 -10.25 6.00
CA THR A 50 -0.65 -11.04 7.19
C THR A 50 -0.43 -12.52 6.83
N GLU A 51 -1.27 -13.09 5.96
CA GLU A 51 -1.14 -14.47 5.47
C GLU A 51 0.16 -14.70 4.68
N GLN A 52 0.64 -13.67 3.99
CA GLN A 52 1.87 -13.70 3.18
C GLN A 52 3.11 -13.20 3.96
N GLU A 53 2.98 -12.95 5.26
CA GLU A 53 4.04 -12.40 6.14
C GLU A 53 4.69 -11.12 5.58
N VAL A 54 3.87 -10.27 4.98
CA VAL A 54 4.27 -9.00 4.37
C VAL A 54 4.16 -7.87 5.40
N GLU A 55 5.16 -6.98 5.44
CA GLU A 55 5.16 -5.83 6.34
C GLU A 55 4.03 -4.85 5.97
N ILE A 56 3.22 -4.47 6.98
CA ILE A 56 2.12 -3.52 6.82
C ILE A 56 2.46 -2.23 7.56
N ILE A 57 2.42 -1.10 6.86
CA ILE A 57 2.68 0.23 7.39
C ILE A 57 1.41 1.07 7.29
N PHE A 58 0.91 1.55 8.43
CA PHE A 58 -0.26 2.42 8.47
C PHE A 58 0.14 3.89 8.37
N VAL A 59 -0.59 4.63 7.54
CA VAL A 59 -0.42 6.07 7.27
C VAL A 59 -1.64 6.82 7.75
N GLU A 60 -1.51 8.07 8.19
CA GLU A 60 -2.65 8.81 8.75
C GLU A 60 -3.74 9.10 7.71
N THR A 61 -3.38 9.53 6.51
CA THR A 61 -4.36 9.93 5.48
C THR A 61 -4.03 9.44 4.08
N MET A 62 -5.06 9.24 3.24
CA MET A 62 -4.93 8.90 1.83
C MET A 62 -4.19 9.98 1.05
N LYS A 63 -4.35 11.24 1.45
CA LYS A 63 -3.65 12.39 0.85
C LYS A 63 -2.15 12.33 1.10
N GLU A 64 -1.75 12.00 2.32
CA GLU A 64 -0.34 11.87 2.68
C GLU A 64 0.30 10.70 1.92
N LEU A 65 -0.41 9.56 1.85
CA LEU A 65 0.05 8.42 1.04
C LEU A 65 0.17 8.76 -0.45
N GLY A 66 -0.80 9.48 -1.02
CA GLY A 66 -0.75 9.92 -2.41
C GLY A 66 0.44 10.85 -2.68
N ARG A 67 0.65 11.85 -1.82
CA ARG A 67 1.78 12.78 -1.92
C ARG A 67 3.13 12.08 -1.82
N ALA A 68 3.25 11.14 -0.89
CA ALA A 68 4.47 10.35 -0.72
C ALA A 68 4.77 9.48 -1.95
N CYS A 69 3.72 8.99 -2.62
CA CYS A 69 3.79 8.26 -3.89
C CYS A 69 3.92 9.19 -5.12
N ASN A 70 4.02 10.51 -4.93
CA ASN A 70 4.10 11.54 -5.97
C ASN A 70 2.92 11.50 -6.97
N ILE A 71 1.70 11.27 -6.46
CA ILE A 71 0.47 11.33 -7.23
C ILE A 71 -0.46 12.44 -6.74
N ASP A 72 -1.18 13.06 -7.67
CA ASP A 72 -2.14 14.16 -7.39
C ASP A 72 -3.47 13.69 -6.77
N VAL A 73 -3.67 12.39 -6.61
CA VAL A 73 -4.90 11.80 -6.06
C VAL A 73 -4.62 11.04 -4.76
N GLY A 74 -5.61 10.97 -3.87
CA GLY A 74 -5.49 10.22 -2.62
C GLY A 74 -5.35 8.71 -2.88
N ALA A 75 -4.42 8.05 -2.18
CA ALA A 75 -4.21 6.62 -2.27
C ALA A 75 -4.77 5.91 -1.02
N ALA A 76 -5.62 4.91 -1.21
CA ALA A 76 -6.06 4.03 -0.12
C ALA A 76 -4.93 3.13 0.35
N THR A 77 -4.23 2.54 -0.62
CA THR A 77 -3.18 1.55 -0.40
C THR A 77 -2.07 1.73 -1.44
N ALA A 78 -0.86 1.41 -1.04
CA ALA A 78 0.29 1.27 -1.93
C ALA A 78 1.06 0.01 -1.55
N VAL A 79 1.77 -0.59 -2.50
CA VAL A 79 2.61 -1.76 -2.26
C VAL A 79 3.93 -1.59 -3.00
N ILE A 80 5.00 -2.09 -2.41
CA ILE A 80 6.29 -2.24 -3.08
C ILE A 80 6.45 -3.70 -3.44
N GLU A 81 6.70 -3.99 -4.71
CA GLU A 81 7.04 -5.33 -5.19
C GLU A 81 8.52 -5.67 -4.92
N LYS A 82 8.83 -6.95 -4.70
CA LYS A 82 10.19 -7.47 -4.48
C LYS A 82 11.05 -7.35 -5.74
#